data_AF-A0A0N5BA86-F1
#
_entry.id   AF-A0A0N5BA86-F1
#
_cell.length_a   1.000
_cell.length_b   1.000
_cell.length_c   1.000
_cell.angle_alpha   90.00
_cell.angle_beta   90.00
_cell.angle_gamma   90.00
#
_symmetry.space_group_name_H-M   'P 1'
#
loop_
_entity.id
_entity.type
_entity.pdbx_description
1 polymer ?
#
loop_
_entity_poly.entity_id
_entity_poly.type
_entity_poly.pdbx_seq_one_letter_code
_entity_poly.pdbx_strand_id
1 'polypeptide(L)'
;MISISIIIIGLIFQVCAFSNYDSDLAFNAYKVTASTYTDNNENLISQCLNAAFGSFNNLAHSSFTCYKDDDSCTGVFAIFPDINTTLIAFRGTKNILSYLHQIENAYNFVLYDSAGPSHGYVEKYYKNAAEDVFNKFITNKIVNSPKTTKYIVTGHSLGGALAVLTALKLVTTLTAKPEDIHVITFGQPRIGDYQFSDFVQGNLPNLYRLVHYKDVIPHFPACAKEKGSSSKCVKQDRQPFHHTREVFYNSDKNSTQYDLCDPGWGEDPTCSDGLDLSDNIEGFFSDYHNTYFNINIQKFGERGCQNSAHRIFSSLLYILITIKLFDVFHVF
;
A
#
# COMPACT_ATOMS: atom_id res chain seq x y z
N MET A 1 -38.95 -49.09 6.11
CA MET A 1 -39.23 -47.73 5.61
C MET A 1 -38.22 -46.78 6.25
N ILE A 2 -37.22 -46.36 5.45
CA ILE A 2 -36.57 -45.02 5.39
C ILE A 2 -36.38 -44.31 6.75
N SER A 3 -35.18 -44.34 7.36
CA SER A 3 -34.05 -43.40 7.18
C SER A 3 -34.33 -41.97 7.66
N ILE A 4 -33.55 -41.48 8.62
CA ILE A 4 -32.61 -40.35 8.45
C ILE A 4 -31.93 -40.07 9.80
N SER A 5 -30.63 -40.35 9.82
CA SER A 5 -29.69 -39.88 10.83
C SER A 5 -29.49 -38.37 10.64
N ILE A 6 -29.76 -37.56 11.67
CA ILE A 6 -29.41 -36.14 11.66
C ILE A 6 -27.93 -36.04 12.05
N ILE A 7 -27.08 -36.04 11.04
CA ILE A 7 -25.69 -35.60 11.15
C ILE A 7 -25.74 -34.07 11.27
N ILE A 8 -25.52 -33.56 12.48
CA ILE A 8 -25.24 -32.14 12.68
C ILE A 8 -23.82 -31.90 12.13
N ILE A 9 -23.75 -31.55 10.85
CA ILE A 9 -22.55 -30.96 10.27
C ILE A 9 -22.46 -29.56 10.87
N GLY A 10 -21.66 -29.42 11.93
CA GLY A 10 -21.18 -28.14 12.37
C GLY A 10 -20.35 -27.53 11.25
N LEU A 11 -20.97 -26.68 10.43
CA LEU A 11 -20.29 -25.72 9.60
C LEU A 11 -19.43 -24.88 10.53
N ILE A 12 -18.13 -25.16 10.56
CA ILE A 12 -17.12 -24.23 11.04
C ILE A 12 -17.20 -23.06 10.07
N PHE A 13 -18.07 -22.09 10.38
CA PHE A 13 -17.88 -20.73 9.91
C PHE A 13 -16.58 -20.28 10.56
N GLN A 14 -15.47 -20.47 9.84
CA GLN A 14 -14.28 -19.70 10.03
C GLN A 14 -14.70 -18.27 9.69
N VAL A 15 -15.22 -17.56 10.68
CA VAL A 15 -15.40 -16.12 10.62
C VAL A 15 -13.99 -15.60 10.41
N CYS A 16 -13.66 -15.30 9.15
CA CYS A 16 -12.45 -14.58 8.82
C CYS A 16 -12.61 -13.26 9.57
N ALA A 17 -11.92 -13.12 10.69
CA ALA A 17 -11.86 -11.86 11.40
C ALA A 17 -11.27 -10.88 10.39
N PHE A 18 -12.09 -9.99 9.84
CA PHE A 18 -11.58 -8.82 9.15
C PHE A 18 -10.67 -8.14 10.17
N SER A 19 -9.37 -8.13 9.91
CA SER A 19 -8.49 -7.25 10.67
C SER A 19 -9.03 -5.84 10.47
N ASN A 20 -9.26 -5.12 11.56
CA ASN A 20 -9.65 -3.73 11.46
C ASN A 20 -8.46 -2.97 10.88
N TYR A 21 -8.74 -1.97 10.04
CA TYR A 21 -7.70 -1.06 9.56
C TYR A 21 -6.95 -0.43 10.75
N ASP A 22 -5.63 -0.53 10.74
CA ASP A 22 -4.75 0.04 11.75
C ASP A 22 -4.06 1.30 11.20
N SER A 23 -4.52 2.46 11.65
CA SER A 23 -4.00 3.75 11.21
C SER A 23 -2.55 4.02 11.67
N ASP A 24 -2.13 3.45 12.80
CA ASP A 24 -0.76 3.63 13.31
C ASP A 24 0.22 2.78 12.48
N LEU A 25 -0.18 1.55 12.13
CA LEU A 25 0.55 0.72 11.18
C LEU A 25 0.65 1.42 9.82
N ALA A 26 -0.44 2.01 9.32
CA ALA A 26 -0.43 2.77 8.08
C ALA A 26 0.51 3.99 8.16
N PHE A 27 0.54 4.70 9.27
CA PHE A 27 1.46 5.83 9.44
C PHE A 27 2.93 5.38 9.51
N ASN A 28 3.22 4.23 10.14
CA ASN A 28 4.56 3.67 10.14
C ASN A 28 4.98 3.16 8.75
N ALA A 29 4.06 2.53 8.00
CA ALA A 29 4.28 2.18 6.60
C ALA A 29 4.53 3.44 5.74
N TYR A 30 3.88 4.56 6.04
CA TYR A 30 4.11 5.83 5.36
C TYR A 30 5.51 6.40 5.60
N LYS A 31 6.03 6.38 6.84
CA LYS A 31 7.42 6.76 7.15
C LYS A 31 8.42 5.93 6.36
N VAL A 32 8.18 4.63 6.29
CA VAL A 32 9.05 3.71 5.56
C VAL A 32 8.98 3.99 4.07
N THR A 33 7.79 4.18 3.49
CA THR A 33 7.67 4.56 2.08
C THR A 33 8.33 5.90 1.81
N ALA A 34 8.21 6.89 2.71
CA ALA A 34 8.90 8.17 2.61
C ALA A 34 10.43 8.01 2.59
N SER A 35 10.98 7.02 3.30
CA SER A 35 12.41 6.71 3.28
C SER A 35 12.93 6.38 1.87
N THR A 36 12.08 5.91 0.97
CA THR A 36 12.45 5.57 -0.41
C THR A 36 12.67 6.82 -1.29
N TYR A 37 12.27 8.00 -0.82
CA TYR A 37 12.44 9.29 -1.52
C TYR A 37 13.78 9.99 -1.23
N THR A 38 14.64 9.41 -0.40
CA THR A 38 15.89 10.05 0.06
C THR A 38 17.07 9.90 -0.91
N ASP A 39 16.80 9.51 -2.16
CA ASP A 39 17.81 9.25 -3.20
C ASP A 39 18.97 8.36 -2.72
N ASN A 40 18.64 7.25 -2.02
CA ASN A 40 19.59 6.28 -1.45
C ASN A 40 20.50 6.81 -0.31
N ASN A 41 20.11 7.90 0.37
CA ASN A 41 20.82 8.34 1.56
C ASN A 41 20.53 7.40 2.75
N GLU A 42 21.48 6.49 3.04
CA GLU A 42 21.34 5.48 4.09
C GLU A 42 21.06 6.05 5.49
N ASN A 43 21.62 7.23 5.82
CA ASN A 43 21.37 7.88 7.11
C ASN A 43 19.90 8.34 7.23
N LEU A 44 19.35 8.97 6.19
CA LEU A 44 17.94 9.40 6.18
C LEU A 44 16.99 8.18 6.15
N ILE A 45 17.35 7.12 5.40
CA ILE A 45 16.61 5.86 5.41
C ILE A 45 16.55 5.30 6.84
N SER A 46 17.72 5.20 7.48
CA SER A 46 17.85 4.67 8.83
C SER A 46 17.04 5.46 9.86
N GLN A 47 17.00 6.79 9.75
CA GLN A 47 16.18 7.64 10.62
C GLN A 47 14.68 7.35 10.44
N CYS A 48 14.20 7.24 9.20
CA CYS A 48 12.82 6.89 8.92
C CYS A 48 12.43 5.50 9.45
N LEU A 49 13.28 4.49 9.23
CA LEU A 49 13.04 3.11 9.69
C LEU A 49 13.02 3.03 11.21
N ASN A 50 13.97 3.67 11.90
CA ASN A 50 13.99 3.77 13.36
C ASN A 50 12.75 4.49 13.90
N ALA A 51 12.31 5.58 13.26
CA ALA A 51 11.11 6.30 13.65
C ALA A 51 9.80 5.53 13.41
N ALA A 52 9.82 4.52 12.53
CA ALA A 52 8.66 3.69 12.22
C ALA A 52 8.51 2.52 13.19
N PHE A 53 9.56 1.70 13.32
CA PHE A 53 9.48 0.42 14.05
C PHE A 53 10.65 0.17 15.00
N GLY A 54 11.52 1.15 15.24
CA GLY A 54 12.68 1.01 16.11
C GLY A 54 13.84 0.28 15.43
N SER A 55 14.59 -0.51 16.20
CA SER A 55 15.82 -1.16 15.77
C SER A 55 15.60 -2.13 14.61
N PHE A 56 16.48 -2.05 13.60
CA PHE A 56 16.47 -2.92 12.44
C PHE A 56 17.88 -3.43 12.10
N ASN A 57 17.92 -4.53 11.35
CA ASN A 57 19.12 -5.12 10.78
C ASN A 57 18.94 -5.33 9.26
N ASN A 58 20.01 -5.75 8.60
CA ASN A 58 19.99 -6.17 7.19
C ASN A 58 19.43 -5.10 6.23
N LEU A 59 19.69 -3.83 6.52
CA LEU A 59 19.29 -2.74 5.63
C LEU A 59 19.93 -2.94 4.25
N ALA A 60 19.09 -2.90 3.23
CA ALA A 60 19.51 -2.81 1.85
C ALA A 60 18.57 -1.86 1.11
N HIS A 61 19.12 -1.11 0.17
CA HIS A 61 18.35 -0.26 -0.72
C HIS A 61 18.99 -0.23 -2.10
N SER A 62 18.19 0.01 -3.13
CA SER A 62 18.66 0.03 -4.51
C SER A 62 17.74 0.86 -5.39
N SER A 63 18.30 1.42 -6.46
CA SER A 63 17.53 2.07 -7.53
C SER A 63 17.44 1.14 -8.74
N PHE A 64 16.28 1.14 -9.38
CA PHE A 64 15.97 0.36 -10.56
C PHE A 64 15.46 1.29 -11.64
N THR A 65 15.83 1.03 -12.89
CA THR A 65 15.17 1.65 -14.04
C THR A 65 13.75 1.11 -14.10
N CYS A 66 12.78 1.91 -13.65
CA CYS A 66 11.39 1.50 -13.74
C CYS A 66 10.74 2.07 -15.00
N TYR A 67 11.16 3.23 -15.49
CA TYR A 67 10.71 3.78 -16.76
C TYR A 67 11.92 4.27 -17.58
N LYS A 68 11.70 4.68 -18.85
CA LYS A 68 12.74 4.98 -19.85
C LYS A 68 13.99 5.64 -19.25
N ASP A 69 15.15 5.13 -19.67
CA ASP A 69 16.57 5.52 -19.48
C ASP A 69 16.96 6.33 -18.22
N ASP A 70 16.33 7.47 -17.94
CA ASP A 70 16.65 8.35 -16.81
C ASP A 70 15.70 8.23 -15.60
N ASP A 71 14.59 7.49 -15.73
CA ASP A 71 13.63 7.34 -14.63
C ASP A 71 13.91 6.13 -13.74
N SER A 72 13.94 6.38 -12.44
CA SER A 72 14.26 5.38 -11.44
C SER A 72 13.22 5.27 -10.35
N CYS A 73 13.03 4.03 -9.91
CA CYS A 73 12.30 3.67 -8.72
C CYS A 73 13.30 3.18 -7.67
N THR A 74 12.95 3.29 -6.40
CA THR A 74 13.83 2.91 -5.29
C THR A 74 13.14 1.85 -4.45
N GLY A 75 13.88 0.80 -4.09
CA GLY A 75 13.44 -0.22 -3.16
C GLY A 75 14.26 -0.16 -1.87
N VAL A 76 13.60 -0.36 -0.74
CA VAL A 76 14.22 -0.51 0.59
C VAL A 76 13.79 -1.85 1.19
N PHE A 77 14.73 -2.53 1.84
CA PHE A 77 14.55 -3.79 2.54
C PHE A 77 15.20 -3.68 3.92
N ALA A 78 14.51 -4.12 4.97
CA ALA A 78 15.07 -4.21 6.32
C ALA A 78 14.38 -5.29 7.15
N ILE A 79 15.03 -5.75 8.20
CA ILE A 79 14.47 -6.73 9.16
C ILE A 79 14.33 -6.07 10.51
N PHE A 80 13.13 -6.13 11.07
CA PHE A 80 12.82 -5.68 12.42
C PHE A 80 12.68 -6.91 13.33
N PRO A 81 13.75 -7.32 14.03
CA PRO A 81 13.75 -8.54 14.84
C PRO A 81 12.77 -8.46 16.00
N ASP A 82 12.60 -7.28 16.62
CA ASP A 82 11.76 -7.07 17.81
C ASP A 82 10.27 -7.36 17.52
N ILE A 83 9.84 -7.19 16.27
CA ILE A 83 8.49 -7.49 15.80
C ILE A 83 8.44 -8.68 14.83
N ASN A 84 9.56 -9.41 14.68
CA ASN A 84 9.71 -10.57 13.79
C ASN A 84 9.17 -10.31 12.37
N THR A 85 9.56 -9.18 11.77
CA THR A 85 8.98 -8.70 10.51
C THR A 85 10.07 -8.30 9.50
N THR A 86 9.92 -8.77 8.26
CA THR A 86 10.65 -8.24 7.11
C THR A 86 9.86 -7.11 6.48
N LEU A 87 10.51 -5.98 6.28
CA LEU A 87 9.93 -4.80 5.67
C LEU A 87 10.48 -4.61 4.25
N ILE A 88 9.58 -4.31 3.31
CA ILE A 88 9.90 -4.03 1.92
C ILE A 88 9.12 -2.79 1.50
N ALA A 89 9.81 -1.78 0.96
CA ALA A 89 9.17 -0.54 0.55
C ALA A 89 9.62 -0.07 -0.83
N PHE A 90 8.70 0.52 -1.58
CA PHE A 90 8.95 0.99 -2.94
C PHE A 90 8.52 2.44 -3.17
N ARG A 91 9.42 3.22 -3.76
CA ARG A 91 9.16 4.51 -4.39
C ARG A 91 8.60 4.31 -5.79
N GLY A 92 7.64 5.15 -6.19
CA GLY A 92 7.28 5.31 -7.60
C GLY A 92 8.28 6.12 -8.43
N THR A 93 7.90 6.38 -9.68
CA THR A 93 8.64 7.14 -10.69
C THR A 93 8.74 8.64 -10.37
N LYS A 94 9.80 9.31 -10.83
CA LYS A 94 9.92 10.79 -10.80
C LYS A 94 9.09 11.44 -11.93
N ASN A 95 8.68 10.67 -12.93
CA ASN A 95 8.03 11.12 -14.17
C ASN A 95 6.62 10.54 -14.37
N ILE A 96 5.82 10.53 -13.30
CA ILE A 96 4.50 9.86 -13.27
C ILE A 96 3.56 10.29 -14.42
N LEU A 97 3.55 11.57 -14.82
CA LEU A 97 2.68 12.06 -15.89
C LEU A 97 3.02 11.48 -17.27
N SER A 98 4.30 11.43 -17.61
CA SER A 98 4.75 10.82 -18.88
C SER A 98 4.43 9.33 -18.94
N TYR A 99 4.46 8.68 -17.78
CA TYR A 99 4.12 7.27 -17.64
C TYR A 99 2.61 7.03 -17.79
N LEU A 100 1.75 7.79 -17.09
CA LEU A 100 0.29 7.66 -17.21
C LEU A 100 -0.19 7.80 -18.65
N HIS A 101 0.35 8.78 -19.39
CA HIS A 101 0.02 8.97 -20.79
C HIS A 101 0.37 7.74 -21.65
N GLN A 102 1.42 6.99 -21.31
CA GLN A 102 1.79 5.79 -22.07
C GLN A 102 0.93 4.58 -21.74
N ILE A 103 0.56 4.37 -20.47
CA ILE A 103 -0.33 3.26 -20.12
C ILE A 103 -1.69 3.45 -20.77
N GLU A 104 -2.24 4.66 -20.69
CA GLU A 104 -3.55 4.98 -21.27
C GLU A 104 -3.55 4.81 -22.79
N ASN A 105 -2.44 5.10 -23.48
CA ASN A 105 -2.37 4.89 -24.92
C ASN A 105 -2.11 3.43 -25.32
N ALA A 106 -1.56 2.60 -24.42
CA ALA A 106 -1.13 1.24 -24.75
C ALA A 106 -2.09 0.14 -24.27
N TYR A 107 -2.87 0.37 -23.20
CA TYR A 107 -3.76 -0.60 -22.53
C TYR A 107 -3.33 -2.06 -22.73
N ASN A 108 -2.16 -2.42 -22.19
CA ASN A 108 -1.53 -3.70 -22.48
C ASN A 108 -1.65 -4.67 -21.29
N PHE A 109 -2.82 -5.28 -21.16
CA PHE A 109 -3.11 -6.27 -20.12
C PHE A 109 -2.70 -7.67 -20.59
N VAL A 110 -1.77 -8.28 -19.86
CA VAL A 110 -1.23 -9.63 -20.12
C VAL A 110 -1.64 -10.58 -19.02
N LEU A 111 -1.66 -11.88 -19.32
CA LEU A 111 -2.03 -12.90 -18.34
C LEU A 111 -1.10 -12.82 -17.12
N TYR A 112 -1.68 -12.85 -15.93
CA TYR A 112 -0.89 -13.05 -14.71
C TYR A 112 -0.60 -14.54 -14.52
N ASP A 113 0.60 -14.96 -14.94
CA ASP A 113 1.04 -16.35 -14.99
C ASP A 113 2.01 -16.75 -13.87
N SER A 114 2.36 -15.80 -12.99
CA SER A 114 3.33 -16.02 -11.90
C SER A 114 2.82 -16.95 -10.78
N ALA A 115 1.56 -17.36 -10.82
CA ALA A 115 0.94 -18.26 -9.84
C ALA A 115 0.17 -19.43 -10.49
N GLY A 116 0.51 -19.78 -11.74
CA GLY A 116 -0.20 -20.79 -12.54
C GLY A 116 -1.21 -20.17 -13.52
N PRO A 117 -1.96 -21.00 -14.27
CA PRO A 117 -2.88 -20.50 -15.30
C PRO A 117 -4.17 -19.95 -14.68
N SER A 118 -4.67 -18.82 -15.22
CA SER A 118 -6.00 -18.25 -14.99
C SER A 118 -6.22 -17.43 -13.70
N HIS A 119 -5.41 -16.39 -13.48
CA HIS A 119 -5.59 -15.41 -12.39
C HIS A 119 -5.91 -13.99 -12.89
N GLY A 120 -6.58 -13.90 -14.04
CA GLY A 120 -6.88 -12.63 -14.70
C GLY A 120 -5.68 -12.01 -15.43
N TYR A 121 -5.80 -10.72 -15.69
CA TYR A 121 -4.82 -9.97 -16.45
C TYR A 121 -4.26 -8.82 -15.62
N VAL A 122 -2.96 -8.59 -15.77
CA VAL A 122 -2.21 -7.50 -15.13
C VAL A 122 -1.66 -6.58 -16.22
N GLU A 123 -1.56 -5.29 -15.94
CA GLU A 123 -0.86 -4.38 -16.84
C GLU A 123 0.62 -4.81 -16.98
N LYS A 124 1.07 -4.97 -18.23
CA LYS A 124 2.35 -5.59 -18.58
C LYS A 124 3.54 -4.88 -17.97
N TYR A 125 3.52 -3.55 -17.94
CA TYR A 125 4.62 -2.79 -17.37
C TYR A 125 4.74 -3.05 -15.86
N TYR A 126 3.64 -3.01 -15.10
CA TYR A 126 3.70 -3.28 -13.66
C TYR A 126 4.22 -4.69 -13.39
N LYS A 127 3.76 -5.68 -14.17
CA LYS A 127 4.25 -7.07 -14.11
C LYS A 127 5.76 -7.14 -14.30
N ASN A 128 6.26 -6.59 -15.40
CA ASN A 128 7.68 -6.66 -15.75
C ASN A 128 8.56 -5.94 -14.71
N ALA A 129 8.15 -4.74 -14.28
CA ALA A 129 8.89 -3.96 -13.28
C ALA A 129 8.94 -4.70 -11.93
N ALA A 130 7.82 -5.29 -11.49
CA ALA A 130 7.78 -6.06 -10.26
C ALA A 130 8.60 -7.36 -10.35
N GLU A 131 8.56 -8.05 -11.50
CA GLU A 131 9.39 -9.23 -11.73
C GLU A 131 10.88 -8.92 -11.64
N ASP A 132 11.32 -7.84 -12.28
CA ASP A 132 12.70 -7.39 -12.27
C ASP A 132 13.18 -7.04 -10.87
N VAL A 133 12.42 -6.20 -10.15
CA VAL A 133 12.75 -5.81 -8.77
C VAL A 133 12.77 -7.03 -7.86
N PHE A 134 11.78 -7.92 -7.98
CA PHE A 134 11.72 -9.11 -7.15
C PHE A 134 12.94 -10.01 -7.39
N ASN A 135 13.26 -10.32 -8.65
CA ASN A 135 14.32 -11.26 -8.99
C ASN A 135 15.71 -10.69 -8.69
N LYS A 136 15.95 -9.41 -9.00
CA LYS A 136 17.27 -8.76 -8.87
C LYS A 136 17.57 -8.31 -7.44
N PHE A 137 16.54 -7.96 -6.66
CA PHE A 137 16.71 -7.40 -5.32
C PHE A 137 16.10 -8.28 -4.24
N ILE A 138 14.79 -8.49 -4.26
CA ILE A 138 14.05 -9.09 -3.12
C ILE A 138 14.46 -10.54 -2.86
N THR A 139 14.51 -11.39 -3.88
CA THR A 139 14.80 -12.84 -3.73
C THR A 139 16.12 -13.06 -3.00
N ASN A 140 17.18 -12.40 -3.44
CA ASN A 140 18.51 -12.53 -2.84
C ASN A 140 18.50 -12.06 -1.37
N LYS A 141 17.84 -10.93 -1.08
CA LYS A 141 17.77 -10.40 0.29
C LYS A 141 17.00 -11.31 1.24
N ILE A 142 15.90 -11.90 0.80
CA ILE A 142 15.13 -12.84 1.63
C ILE A 142 15.91 -14.13 1.87
N VAL A 143 16.53 -14.71 0.84
CA VAL A 143 17.27 -15.98 0.96
C VAL A 143 18.48 -15.87 1.88
N ASN A 144 19.18 -14.74 1.87
CA ASN A 144 20.42 -14.53 2.62
C ASN A 144 20.24 -13.80 3.95
N SER A 145 19.00 -13.64 4.41
CA SER A 145 18.68 -12.96 5.66
C SER A 145 18.10 -13.90 6.71
N PRO A 146 18.18 -13.55 8.01
CA PRO A 146 17.43 -14.23 9.05
C PRO A 146 15.95 -14.36 8.67
N LYS A 147 15.38 -15.56 8.86
CA LYS A 147 13.98 -15.79 8.54
C LYS A 147 13.09 -15.07 9.56
N THR A 148 12.16 -14.29 9.04
CA THR A 148 11.04 -13.74 9.79
C THR A 148 9.77 -14.50 9.42
N THR A 149 8.73 -14.39 10.24
CA THR A 149 7.44 -14.98 9.90
C THR A 149 6.49 -13.98 9.24
N LYS A 150 6.70 -12.67 9.45
CA LYS A 150 5.80 -11.62 8.99
C LYS A 150 6.44 -10.71 7.95
N TYR A 151 5.60 -10.14 7.09
CA TYR A 151 6.02 -9.16 6.09
C TYR A 151 5.16 -7.89 6.15
N ILE A 152 5.80 -6.74 6.04
CA ILE A 152 5.14 -5.47 5.71
C ILE A 152 5.67 -5.03 4.36
N VAL A 153 4.79 -4.93 3.37
CA VAL A 153 5.12 -4.47 2.03
C VAL A 153 4.37 -3.17 1.76
N THR A 154 5.08 -2.11 1.43
CA THR A 154 4.48 -0.78 1.27
C THR A 154 4.99 -0.06 0.04
N GLY A 155 4.22 0.88 -0.48
CA GLY A 155 4.66 1.65 -1.64
C GLY A 155 3.73 2.80 -2.00
N HIS A 156 4.29 3.79 -2.67
CA HIS A 156 3.56 4.99 -3.11
C HIS A 156 3.57 5.10 -4.63
N SER A 157 2.46 5.52 -5.23
CA SER A 157 2.30 5.67 -6.67
C SER A 157 2.54 4.34 -7.39
N LEU A 158 3.38 4.34 -8.44
CA LEU A 158 3.92 3.12 -9.06
C LEU A 158 4.51 2.15 -8.03
N GLY A 159 5.14 2.62 -6.95
CA GLY A 159 5.64 1.78 -5.87
C GLY A 159 4.53 0.95 -5.19
N GLY A 160 3.28 1.45 -5.16
CA GLY A 160 2.13 0.70 -4.66
C GLY A 160 1.81 -0.52 -5.53
N ALA A 161 1.89 -0.38 -6.86
CA ALA A 161 1.76 -1.52 -7.78
C ALA A 161 2.86 -2.57 -7.55
N LEU A 162 4.11 -2.11 -7.39
CA LEU A 162 5.25 -2.99 -7.10
C LEU A 162 5.09 -3.69 -5.74
N ALA A 163 4.53 -3.02 -4.75
CA ALA A 163 4.27 -3.57 -3.42
C ALA A 163 3.28 -4.74 -3.49
N VAL A 164 2.13 -4.56 -4.14
CA VAL A 164 1.11 -5.62 -4.28
C VAL A 164 1.65 -6.81 -5.05
N LEU A 165 2.31 -6.59 -6.19
CA LEU A 165 2.88 -7.67 -7.00
C LEU A 165 4.02 -8.40 -6.30
N THR A 166 4.85 -7.67 -5.55
CA THR A 166 5.91 -8.28 -4.71
C THR A 166 5.28 -9.14 -3.61
N ALA A 167 4.28 -8.63 -2.91
CA ALA A 167 3.57 -9.37 -1.86
C ALA A 167 2.93 -10.66 -2.40
N LEU A 168 2.30 -10.61 -3.58
CA LEU A 168 1.81 -11.82 -4.24
C LEU A 168 2.92 -12.83 -4.49
N LYS A 169 4.10 -12.40 -4.98
CA LYS A 169 5.23 -13.31 -5.18
C LYS A 169 5.78 -13.88 -3.86
N LEU A 170 5.69 -13.16 -2.75
CA LEU A 170 6.03 -13.72 -1.43
C LEU A 170 5.12 -14.92 -1.09
N VAL A 171 3.82 -14.80 -1.35
CA VAL A 171 2.85 -15.89 -1.14
C VAL A 171 3.07 -17.03 -2.13
N THR A 172 3.11 -16.72 -3.42
CA THR A 172 3.02 -17.72 -4.50
C THR A 172 4.35 -18.39 -4.81
N THR A 173 5.47 -17.70 -4.59
CA THR A 173 6.82 -18.19 -4.92
C THR A 173 7.63 -18.55 -3.67
N LEU A 174 7.52 -17.76 -2.59
CA LEU A 174 8.31 -17.96 -1.36
C LEU A 174 7.51 -18.58 -0.21
N THR A 175 6.28 -19.03 -0.49
CA THR A 175 5.40 -19.77 0.42
C THR A 175 5.13 -19.08 1.76
N ALA A 176 5.22 -17.74 1.79
CA ALA A 176 4.74 -16.94 2.91
C ALA A 176 3.23 -17.13 3.05
N LYS A 177 2.74 -17.15 4.30
CA LYS A 177 1.31 -17.30 4.57
C LYS A 177 0.59 -15.99 4.28
N PRO A 178 -0.55 -16.00 3.55
CA PRO A 178 -1.36 -14.81 3.29
C PRO A 178 -1.63 -13.94 4.54
N GLU A 179 -1.95 -14.56 5.66
CA GLU A 179 -2.26 -13.88 6.93
C GLU A 179 -1.07 -13.16 7.58
N ASP A 180 0.16 -13.53 7.22
CA ASP A 180 1.38 -12.96 7.77
C ASP A 180 1.91 -11.76 6.96
N ILE A 181 1.26 -11.41 5.84
CA ILE A 181 1.66 -10.30 4.97
C ILE A 181 0.68 -9.14 5.12
N HIS A 182 1.20 -7.99 5.52
CA HIS A 182 0.47 -6.72 5.51
C HIS A 182 0.93 -5.89 4.31
N VAL A 183 -0.03 -5.39 3.54
CA VAL A 183 0.25 -4.55 2.38
C VAL A 183 -0.46 -3.21 2.55
N ILE A 184 0.30 -2.12 2.51
CA ILE A 184 -0.27 -0.77 2.64
C ILE A 184 0.26 0.06 1.48
N THR A 185 -0.63 0.55 0.64
CA THR A 185 -0.25 1.34 -0.54
C THR A 185 -0.84 2.73 -0.46
N PHE A 186 -0.17 3.68 -1.11
CA PHE A 186 -0.55 5.10 -1.12
C PHE A 186 -0.67 5.55 -2.57
N GLY A 187 -1.85 5.98 -3.00
CA GLY A 187 -2.05 6.49 -4.36
C GLY A 187 -1.77 5.44 -5.43
N GLN A 188 -2.11 4.18 -5.15
CA GLN A 188 -1.83 3.06 -6.06
C GLN A 188 -2.76 3.11 -7.28
N PRO A 189 -2.23 3.00 -8.52
CA PRO A 189 -3.03 2.90 -9.74
C PRO A 189 -3.76 1.55 -9.86
N ARG A 190 -4.73 1.46 -10.78
CA ARG A 190 -5.33 0.16 -11.17
C ARG A 190 -4.28 -0.69 -11.86
N ILE A 191 -4.07 -1.91 -11.39
CA ILE A 191 -2.94 -2.75 -11.83
C ILE A 191 -3.36 -3.99 -12.64
N GLY A 192 -4.63 -4.38 -12.57
CA GLY A 192 -5.14 -5.57 -13.24
C GLY A 192 -6.63 -5.45 -13.53
N ASP A 193 -7.22 -6.53 -14.03
CA ASP A 193 -8.66 -6.63 -14.22
C ASP A 193 -9.37 -7.21 -12.99
N TYR A 194 -10.69 -7.36 -13.07
CA TYR A 194 -11.47 -7.79 -11.92
C TYR A 194 -11.11 -9.20 -11.44
N GLN A 195 -10.72 -10.10 -12.35
CA GLN A 195 -10.27 -11.44 -11.99
C GLN A 195 -8.94 -11.39 -11.23
N PHE A 196 -8.01 -10.55 -11.67
CA PHE A 196 -6.77 -10.29 -10.94
C PHE A 196 -7.03 -9.61 -9.59
N SER A 197 -7.99 -8.70 -9.51
CA SER A 197 -8.44 -8.09 -8.25
C SER A 197 -8.96 -9.13 -7.26
N ASP A 198 -9.82 -10.05 -7.70
CA ASP A 198 -10.36 -11.13 -6.87
C ASP A 198 -9.22 -12.06 -6.41
N PHE A 199 -8.23 -12.33 -7.27
CA PHE A 199 -7.02 -13.08 -6.92
C PHE A 199 -6.16 -12.37 -5.85
N VAL A 200 -5.96 -11.05 -5.98
CA VAL A 200 -5.28 -10.22 -4.97
C VAL A 200 -6.00 -10.33 -3.62
N GLN A 201 -7.32 -10.16 -3.61
CA GLN A 201 -8.12 -10.22 -2.39
C GLN A 201 -8.01 -11.59 -1.69
N GLY A 202 -8.01 -12.69 -2.46
CA GLY A 202 -7.89 -14.04 -1.91
C GLY A 202 -6.50 -14.38 -1.32
N ASN A 203 -5.44 -13.72 -1.80
CA ASN A 203 -4.06 -14.02 -1.38
C ASN A 203 -3.46 -12.97 -0.44
N LEU A 204 -4.03 -11.77 -0.36
CA LEU A 204 -3.53 -10.66 0.47
C LEU A 204 -4.65 -10.12 1.39
N PRO A 205 -5.07 -10.90 2.40
CA PRO A 205 -6.19 -10.57 3.26
C PRO A 205 -5.90 -9.42 4.24
N ASN A 206 -4.69 -8.85 4.27
CA ASN A 206 -4.35 -7.65 5.05
C ASN A 206 -3.78 -6.54 4.15
N LEU A 207 -4.38 -6.37 2.97
CA LEU A 207 -4.08 -5.27 2.05
C LEU A 207 -5.05 -4.10 2.27
N TYR A 208 -4.50 -2.89 2.39
CA TYR A 208 -5.26 -1.62 2.40
C TYR A 208 -4.67 -0.63 1.39
N ARG A 209 -5.54 -0.05 0.55
CA ARG A 209 -5.19 1.02 -0.39
C ARG A 209 -5.59 2.36 0.20
N LEU A 210 -4.63 3.23 0.48
CA LEU A 210 -4.91 4.60 0.91
C LEU A 210 -5.00 5.50 -0.32
N VAL A 211 -6.13 6.19 -0.43
CA VAL A 211 -6.42 7.16 -1.50
C VAL A 211 -6.74 8.50 -0.84
N HIS A 212 -6.15 9.58 -1.36
CA HIS A 212 -6.34 10.91 -0.81
C HIS A 212 -7.12 11.82 -1.75
N TYR A 213 -8.35 12.12 -1.36
CA TYR A 213 -9.21 13.11 -1.97
C TYR A 213 -9.24 12.99 -3.50
N LYS A 214 -8.90 14.07 -4.21
CA LYS A 214 -8.89 14.16 -5.67
C LYS A 214 -7.56 13.69 -6.31
N ASP A 215 -6.83 12.79 -5.65
CA ASP A 215 -5.66 12.14 -6.27
C ASP A 215 -6.11 11.39 -7.53
N VAL A 216 -5.57 11.77 -8.68
CA VAL A 216 -5.95 11.19 -9.97
C VAL A 216 -5.31 9.83 -10.21
N ILE A 217 -4.17 9.52 -9.58
CA ILE A 217 -3.36 8.33 -9.89
C ILE A 217 -4.12 7.02 -9.66
N PRO A 218 -4.88 6.84 -8.56
CA PRO A 218 -5.71 5.66 -8.37
C PRO A 218 -6.73 5.44 -9.47
N HIS A 219 -7.16 6.48 -10.18
CA HIS A 219 -8.15 6.36 -11.24
C HIS A 219 -7.52 6.09 -12.61
N PHE A 220 -6.22 5.82 -12.67
CA PHE A 220 -5.52 5.37 -13.87
C PHE A 220 -5.06 3.91 -13.77
N PRO A 221 -5.10 3.15 -14.87
CA PRO A 221 -5.79 3.48 -16.12
C PRO A 221 -7.32 3.52 -15.91
N ALA A 222 -8.05 4.19 -16.80
CA ALA A 222 -9.49 4.37 -16.64
C ALA A 222 -10.22 3.01 -16.74
N CYS A 223 -11.07 2.71 -15.75
CA CYS A 223 -11.90 1.50 -15.80
C CYS A 223 -12.95 1.61 -16.92
N ALA A 224 -13.46 0.47 -17.38
CA ALA A 224 -14.67 0.44 -18.20
C ALA A 224 -15.86 0.96 -17.38
N LYS A 225 -16.65 1.89 -17.93
CA LYS A 225 -17.80 2.50 -17.25
C LYS A 225 -19.12 1.85 -17.67
N GLU A 226 -20.07 1.79 -16.74
CA GLU A 226 -21.45 1.39 -17.04
C GLU A 226 -22.10 2.40 -18.00
N LYS A 227 -22.91 1.91 -18.95
CA LYS A 227 -23.58 2.78 -19.92
C LYS A 227 -24.49 3.78 -19.20
N GLY A 228 -24.21 5.07 -19.40
CA GLY A 228 -24.96 6.16 -18.76
C GLY A 228 -24.45 6.58 -17.39
N SER A 229 -23.34 6.01 -16.92
CA SER A 229 -22.64 6.44 -15.70
C SER A 229 -21.26 7.02 -16.04
N SER A 230 -20.88 8.11 -15.38
CA SER A 230 -19.53 8.69 -15.45
C SER A 230 -18.59 8.09 -14.39
N SER A 231 -19.11 7.57 -13.29
CA SER A 231 -18.34 7.13 -12.12
C SER A 231 -18.29 5.62 -11.96
N LYS A 232 -19.37 4.89 -12.29
CA LYS A 232 -19.48 3.47 -11.96
C LYS A 232 -18.69 2.57 -12.92
N CYS A 233 -17.65 1.93 -12.39
CA CYS A 233 -16.86 0.93 -13.11
C CYS A 233 -17.63 -0.40 -13.26
N VAL A 234 -17.32 -1.16 -14.31
CA VAL A 234 -17.86 -2.51 -14.53
C VAL A 234 -16.77 -3.57 -14.49
N LYS A 235 -17.09 -4.75 -13.95
CA LYS A 235 -16.22 -5.92 -14.02
C LYS A 235 -16.17 -6.42 -15.46
N GLN A 236 -15.02 -6.25 -16.12
CA GLN A 236 -14.80 -6.68 -17.49
C GLN A 236 -13.39 -7.25 -17.66
N ASP A 237 -13.27 -8.34 -18.42
CA ASP A 237 -11.98 -9.00 -18.69
C ASP A 237 -11.05 -8.02 -19.40
N ARG A 238 -9.77 -8.00 -19.00
CA ARG A 238 -8.73 -7.12 -19.58
C ARG A 238 -9.03 -5.62 -19.50
N GLN A 239 -9.92 -5.22 -18.59
CA GLN A 239 -10.18 -3.81 -18.31
C GLN A 239 -9.72 -3.48 -16.89
N PRO A 240 -9.16 -2.28 -16.64
CA PRO A 240 -8.67 -1.92 -15.33
C PRO A 240 -9.76 -1.99 -14.26
N PHE A 241 -9.44 -2.64 -13.15
CA PHE A 241 -10.30 -2.76 -11.99
C PHE A 241 -9.43 -2.88 -10.73
N HIS A 242 -9.79 -2.13 -9.70
CA HIS A 242 -9.15 -2.15 -8.40
C HIS A 242 -9.56 -3.37 -7.61
N HIS A 243 -8.63 -3.82 -6.77
CA HIS A 243 -8.97 -4.68 -5.65
C HIS A 243 -9.54 -3.85 -4.48
N THR A 244 -10.29 -4.54 -3.62
CA THR A 244 -11.05 -3.98 -2.50
C THR A 244 -10.19 -3.37 -1.40
N ARG A 245 -10.86 -2.82 -0.36
CA ARG A 245 -10.27 -2.29 0.89
C ARG A 245 -9.52 -0.98 0.70
N GLU A 246 -10.27 -0.02 0.18
CA GLU A 246 -9.86 1.37 0.13
C GLU A 246 -10.10 2.07 1.47
N VAL A 247 -9.11 2.87 1.87
CA VAL A 247 -9.17 3.83 2.97
C VAL A 247 -9.10 5.21 2.34
N PHE A 248 -10.23 5.90 2.33
CA PHE A 248 -10.40 7.14 1.59
C PHE A 248 -10.29 8.35 2.51
N TYR A 249 -9.21 9.12 2.37
CA TYR A 249 -9.04 10.41 3.04
C TYR A 249 -9.85 11.45 2.26
N ASN A 250 -11.09 11.66 2.69
CA ASN A 250 -12.14 12.35 1.94
C ASN A 250 -12.10 13.89 2.01
N SER A 251 -11.06 14.45 2.61
CA SER A 251 -10.91 15.89 2.86
C SER A 251 -9.64 16.45 2.23
N ASP A 252 -9.52 17.78 2.22
CA ASP A 252 -8.28 18.43 1.84
C ASP A 252 -7.11 18.09 2.80
N LYS A 253 -5.94 18.66 2.53
CA LYS A 253 -4.66 18.36 3.20
C LYS A 253 -4.59 18.73 4.69
N ASN A 254 -5.70 19.19 5.29
CA ASN A 254 -5.75 19.65 6.67
C ASN A 254 -6.50 18.70 7.61
N SER A 255 -7.02 17.59 7.11
CA SER A 255 -7.78 16.63 7.93
C SER A 255 -7.23 15.21 7.76
N THR A 256 -7.20 14.50 8.89
CA THR A 256 -6.83 13.08 8.95
C THR A 256 -8.07 12.18 9.04
N GLN A 257 -9.27 12.73 8.78
CA GLN A 257 -10.48 11.94 8.67
C GLN A 257 -10.41 11.04 7.44
N TYR A 258 -10.93 9.83 7.57
CA TYR A 258 -10.98 8.85 6.50
C TYR A 258 -12.26 8.04 6.60
N ASP A 259 -12.72 7.55 5.46
CA ASP A 259 -13.79 6.57 5.34
C ASP A 259 -13.19 5.20 4.98
N LEU A 260 -13.80 4.13 5.53
CA LEU A 260 -13.52 2.76 5.09
C LEU A 260 -14.57 2.41 4.03
N CYS A 261 -14.11 2.22 2.80
CA CYS A 261 -14.97 1.92 1.66
C CYS A 261 -15.46 0.46 1.69
N ASP A 262 -16.43 0.14 0.84
CA ASP A 262 -16.98 -1.20 0.72
C ASP A 262 -15.85 -2.25 0.54
N PRO A 263 -15.68 -3.19 1.49
CA PRO A 263 -14.64 -4.20 1.41
C PRO A 263 -14.95 -5.29 0.35
N GLY A 264 -16.14 -5.31 -0.22
CA GLY A 264 -16.58 -6.25 -1.25
C GLY A 264 -16.46 -5.72 -2.68
N TRP A 265 -16.29 -4.41 -2.87
CA TRP A 265 -16.25 -3.79 -4.19
C TRP A 265 -15.03 -2.88 -4.34
N GLY A 266 -14.18 -3.17 -5.34
CA GLY A 266 -12.91 -2.47 -5.53
C GLY A 266 -13.05 -1.04 -6.06
N GLU A 267 -14.22 -0.68 -6.59
CA GLU A 267 -14.48 0.59 -7.27
C GLU A 267 -15.71 1.30 -6.66
N ASP A 268 -15.70 1.50 -5.34
CA ASP A 268 -16.85 1.98 -4.56
C ASP A 268 -17.26 3.41 -4.97
N PRO A 269 -18.44 3.60 -5.58
CA PRO A 269 -18.88 4.92 -6.05
C PRO A 269 -19.27 5.88 -4.90
N THR A 270 -19.26 5.42 -3.64
CA THR A 270 -19.44 6.28 -2.47
C THR A 270 -18.12 6.80 -1.90
N CYS A 271 -16.99 6.30 -2.39
CA CYS A 271 -15.62 6.71 -2.04
C CYS A 271 -14.95 7.49 -3.18
N SER A 272 -13.63 7.33 -3.38
CA SER A 272 -12.87 8.12 -4.36
C SER A 272 -13.42 7.99 -5.78
N ASP A 273 -13.96 6.83 -6.19
CA ASP A 273 -14.54 6.65 -7.54
C ASP A 273 -15.87 7.39 -7.73
N GLY A 274 -16.49 7.87 -6.65
CA GLY A 274 -17.64 8.78 -6.70
C GLY A 274 -17.29 10.21 -7.09
N LEU A 275 -16.00 10.58 -7.03
CA LEU A 275 -15.56 11.94 -7.34
C LEU A 275 -15.62 12.18 -8.85
N ASP A 276 -16.10 13.36 -9.23
CA ASP A 276 -15.97 13.83 -10.61
C ASP A 276 -14.55 14.37 -10.85
N LEU A 277 -13.81 13.66 -11.70
CA LEU A 277 -12.42 13.96 -12.03
C LEU A 277 -12.26 14.55 -13.44
N SER A 278 -13.35 14.77 -14.19
CA SER A 278 -13.27 15.17 -15.61
C SER A 278 -12.65 16.55 -15.83
N ASP A 279 -12.79 17.46 -14.85
CA ASP A 279 -12.22 18.82 -14.86
C ASP A 279 -11.09 18.99 -13.84
N ASN A 280 -10.48 17.88 -13.39
CA ASN A 280 -9.60 17.86 -12.23
C ASN A 280 -8.16 18.31 -12.54
N ILE A 281 -8.02 19.48 -13.19
CA ILE A 281 -6.78 20.27 -13.21
C ILE A 281 -6.19 20.31 -11.80
N GLU A 282 -7.04 20.56 -10.79
CA GLU A 282 -6.63 20.57 -9.39
C GLU A 282 -5.93 19.27 -8.96
N GLY A 283 -6.44 18.09 -9.26
CA GLY A 283 -5.83 16.81 -8.89
C GLY A 283 -4.55 16.48 -9.64
N PHE A 284 -4.41 16.98 -10.88
CA PHE A 284 -3.17 16.89 -11.65
C PHE A 284 -2.07 17.84 -11.13
N PHE A 285 -2.43 19.03 -10.63
CA PHE A 285 -1.48 20.06 -10.20
C PHE A 285 -1.35 20.18 -8.67
N SER A 286 -2.24 19.56 -7.90
CA SER A 286 -2.23 19.55 -6.44
C SER A 286 -1.39 18.40 -5.92
N ASP A 287 -0.78 18.67 -4.78
CA ASP A 287 0.00 17.70 -4.02
C ASP A 287 -0.84 16.61 -3.31
N TYR A 288 -2.09 16.34 -3.72
CA TYR A 288 -2.93 15.30 -3.09
C TYR A 288 -2.26 13.93 -3.19
N HIS A 289 -1.75 13.60 -4.37
CA HIS A 289 -1.05 12.36 -4.63
C HIS A 289 0.09 12.12 -3.63
N ASN A 290 0.89 13.14 -3.31
CA ASN A 290 2.04 12.98 -2.42
C ASN A 290 1.73 13.27 -0.95
N THR A 291 0.48 13.55 -0.56
CA THR A 291 0.14 13.96 0.81
C THR A 291 -0.74 12.92 1.47
N TYR A 292 -0.30 12.40 2.61
CA TYR A 292 -1.10 11.58 3.52
C TYR A 292 -0.78 12.00 4.95
N PHE A 293 -1.74 11.85 5.88
CA PHE A 293 -1.56 12.29 7.27
C PHE A 293 -1.16 13.77 7.40
N ASN A 294 -1.59 14.61 6.45
CA ASN A 294 -1.22 16.03 6.31
C ASN A 294 0.28 16.27 6.11
N ILE A 295 1.01 15.29 5.58
CA ILE A 295 2.46 15.33 5.39
C ILE A 295 2.78 14.96 3.95
N ASN A 296 3.54 15.78 3.24
CA ASN A 296 4.06 15.42 1.92
C ASN A 296 5.16 14.34 2.03
N ILE A 297 5.02 13.22 1.32
CA ILE A 297 5.85 12.02 1.44
C ILE A 297 7.32 12.29 1.13
N GLN A 298 7.61 13.08 0.08
CA GLN A 298 8.96 13.37 -0.34
C GLN A 298 9.67 14.26 0.68
N LYS A 299 9.05 15.38 1.06
CA LYS A 299 9.59 16.31 2.07
C LYS A 299 9.79 15.62 3.42
N PHE A 300 8.94 14.65 3.74
CA PHE A 300 9.06 13.88 4.96
C PHE A 300 10.27 12.95 4.94
N GLY A 301 10.48 12.23 3.83
CA GLY A 301 11.67 11.41 3.61
C GLY A 301 12.96 12.23 3.67
N GLU A 302 13.01 13.36 2.96
CA GLU A 302 14.15 14.29 2.91
C GLU A 302 14.54 14.86 4.30
N ARG A 303 13.64 14.77 5.28
CA ARG A 303 13.85 15.17 6.69
C ARG A 303 14.10 13.99 7.62
N GLY A 304 14.37 12.80 7.10
CA GLY A 304 14.57 11.58 7.91
C GLY A 304 13.32 11.19 8.69
N CYS A 305 12.14 11.50 8.14
CA CYS A 305 10.84 11.30 8.77
C CYS A 305 10.70 11.97 10.14
N GLN A 306 11.44 13.06 10.35
CA GLN A 306 11.26 13.95 11.49
C GLN A 306 10.22 15.01 11.13
N ASN A 307 9.24 15.20 12.01
CA ASN A 307 8.27 16.27 11.83
C ASN A 307 8.95 17.62 12.07
N SER A 308 8.81 18.57 11.15
CA SER A 308 9.25 19.96 11.34
C SER A 308 8.50 20.66 12.48
N ALA A 309 7.32 20.15 12.82
CA ALA A 309 6.64 20.43 14.07
C ALA A 309 6.77 19.19 14.94
N HIS A 310 7.69 19.25 15.90
CA HIS A 310 7.62 18.51 17.14
C HIS A 310 6.13 18.32 17.49
N ARG A 311 5.59 17.09 17.45
CA ARG A 311 4.35 16.81 18.18
C ARG A 311 4.75 16.99 19.65
N ILE A 312 4.61 18.19 20.18
CA ILE A 312 4.81 18.57 21.59
C ILE A 312 3.76 17.90 22.50
N PHE A 313 2.98 16.94 22.00
CA PHE A 313 1.83 16.36 22.69
C PHE A 313 2.07 15.00 23.37
N SER A 314 3.31 14.49 23.46
CA SER A 314 3.59 13.25 24.20
C SER A 314 4.43 13.46 25.47
N SER A 315 5.38 14.41 25.47
CA SER A 315 6.21 14.68 26.66
C SER A 315 5.55 15.64 27.66
N LEU A 316 4.74 16.61 27.23
CA LEU A 316 4.02 17.49 28.15
C LEU A 316 2.85 16.78 28.86
N LEU A 317 2.22 15.80 28.22
CA LEU A 317 1.18 14.99 28.87
C LEU A 317 1.79 14.07 29.94
N TYR A 318 2.97 13.50 29.67
CA TYR A 318 3.69 12.70 30.66
C TYR A 318 4.18 13.54 31.86
N ILE A 319 4.63 14.78 31.62
CA ILE A 319 5.03 15.72 32.68
C ILE A 319 3.81 16.24 33.48
N LEU A 320 2.67 16.50 32.82
CA LEU A 320 1.44 16.92 33.50
C LEU A 320 0.81 15.79 34.32
N ILE A 321 0.95 14.54 33.90
CA ILE A 321 0.47 13.37 34.66
C ILE A 321 1.39 13.10 35.87
N THR A 322 2.70 13.29 35.75
CA THR A 322 3.62 13.13 36.90
C THR A 322 3.51 14.26 37.92
N ILE A 323 3.27 15.51 37.49
CA ILE A 323 3.02 16.64 38.43
C ILE A 323 1.70 16.44 39.19
N LYS A 324 0.62 16.01 38.53
CA LYS A 324 -0.66 15.72 39.22
C LYS A 324 -0.59 14.51 40.16
N LEU A 325 0.30 13.54 39.92
CA LEU A 325 0.51 12.43 40.85
C LEU A 325 1.32 12.85 42.09
N PHE A 326 2.22 13.84 41.99
CA PHE A 326 2.95 14.35 43.15
C PHE A 326 2.11 15.25 44.07
N ASP A 327 1.13 15.99 43.54
CA ASP A 327 0.25 16.84 44.36
C ASP A 327 -0.77 16.04 45.20
N VAL A 328 -1.02 14.77 44.87
CA VAL A 328 -1.96 13.90 45.62
C VAL A 328 -1.28 13.22 46.83
N PHE A 329 0.06 13.19 46.89
CA PHE A 329 0.79 12.56 48.01
C PHE A 329 1.25 13.54 49.10
N HIS A 330 0.85 14.82 49.04
CA HIS A 330 1.16 15.81 50.09
C HIS A 330 -0.05 16.27 50.94
N VAL A 331 -1.18 15.58 50.84
CA VAL A 331 -2.31 15.75 51.77
C VAL A 331 -2.72 14.39 52.31
N PHE A 332 -1.89 13.81 53.19
CA PHE A 332 -2.29 12.91 54.27
C PHE A 332 -1.23 12.90 55.36
#